data_AF-A0A6P6C4H0-F1
#
_entry.id   AF-A0A6P6C4H0-F1
#
_cell.length_a   1.000
_cell.length_b   1.000
_cell.length_c   1.000
_cell.angle_alpha   90.00
_cell.angle_beta   90.00
_cell.angle_gamma   90.00
#
_symmetry.space_group_name_H-M   'P 1'
#
loop_
_entity.id
_entity.type
_entity.pdbx_description
1 polymer ?
#
loop_
_entity_poly.entity_id
_entity_poly.type
_entity_poly.pdbx_seq_one_letter_code
_entity_poly.pdbx_strand_id
1 'polypeptide(L)'
;MPPGKVLQPVLKMKVDELFLCWLSESSTQRMLQDCLQRIKTPGRTEMGAGDAGQPGPLSAAAAPACKPSALDSQGAPSPAPASAALPLGAASSPRSGPHVRGPRRSAGTRVACGCPLYWKGPLFCGAGGERTGSVSVHKFVAMWRKVLQNCHDDAARFVHLLMSPGCNYLVQEDFIPFLQDVVDTHPGLAFLKEAADFHSRYITTVIQRIFYTVNRSWSGRITCAELRRSTFLQNVALLEEEADINQLTDFFSYEHFYVIYCKFWELDTDHDLLIDAQDLARHNDHAISTKMIERVFSGAVTRGRKVQKEGKISYADFVWFLISEEDKKTPTSIEYWFRCMDLDGDGALSMFELEYFYEEQCRRLDSMAIEALPFEDCLCQMLDLVKPQNEGKITLHDLKSCKLANVFFDTFFNIEKYLDHEQREQASLLRESESEGPELSDWEKYAAEEYDILVAEEAAGEPWEDGYEAELSPVEHKLSARRSPLAQRPFFEAPSALGSVDLYDYECGDDDLPPS
;
A
#
# COMPACT_ATOMS: atom_id res chain seq x y z
N MET A 1 41.70 -21.74 2.21
CA MET A 1 40.33 -22.22 2.47
C MET A 1 39.52 -21.96 1.21
N PRO A 2 38.70 -22.91 0.72
CA PRO A 2 37.86 -22.66 -0.44
C PRO A 2 36.73 -21.67 -0.06
N PRO A 3 36.25 -20.84 -1.01
CA PRO A 3 35.10 -19.97 -0.78
C PRO A 3 33.86 -20.81 -0.45
N GLY A 4 33.12 -20.39 0.57
CA GLY A 4 31.92 -21.08 1.04
C GLY A 4 30.88 -21.20 -0.07
N LYS A 5 30.28 -22.39 -0.20
CA LYS A 5 29.21 -22.65 -1.17
C LYS A 5 28.03 -21.72 -0.89
N VAL A 6 27.61 -20.96 -1.89
CA VAL A 6 26.36 -20.20 -1.89
C VAL A 6 25.20 -21.20 -1.80
N LEU A 7 24.32 -21.02 -0.82
CA LEU A 7 23.14 -21.86 -0.63
C LEU A 7 22.11 -21.59 -1.73
N GLN A 8 21.46 -22.64 -2.24
CA GLN A 8 20.37 -22.50 -3.21
C GLN A 8 19.18 -21.74 -2.57
N PRO A 9 18.42 -20.95 -3.35
CA PRO A 9 17.35 -20.06 -2.84
C PRO A 9 16.34 -20.75 -1.92
N VAL A 10 15.95 -21.98 -2.25
CA VAL A 10 15.01 -22.80 -1.47
C VAL A 10 15.60 -23.25 -0.13
N LEU A 11 16.92 -23.51 -0.07
CA LEU A 11 17.61 -23.84 1.18
C LEU A 11 17.85 -22.58 2.02
N LYS A 12 18.05 -21.41 1.39
CA LYS A 12 18.15 -20.12 2.07
C LYS A 12 16.82 -19.79 2.77
N MET A 13 15.68 -19.92 2.09
CA MET A 13 14.34 -19.76 2.69
C MET A 13 14.11 -20.66 3.91
N LYS A 14 14.53 -21.93 3.86
CA LYS A 14 14.38 -22.85 5.00
C LYS A 14 15.29 -22.49 6.19
N VAL A 15 16.45 -21.89 5.94
CA VAL A 15 17.35 -21.40 6.99
C VAL A 15 16.83 -20.08 7.58
N ASP A 16 16.23 -19.23 6.76
CA ASP A 16 15.58 -17.99 7.19
C ASP A 16 14.30 -18.29 8.01
N GLU A 17 13.50 -19.29 7.63
CA GLU A 17 12.41 -19.85 8.44
C GLU A 17 12.91 -20.38 9.80
N LEU A 18 14.04 -21.09 9.82
CA LEU A 18 14.63 -21.58 11.07
C LEU A 18 15.10 -20.43 11.97
N PHE A 19 15.56 -19.30 11.41
CA PHE A 19 15.95 -18.11 12.17
C PHE A 19 14.73 -17.33 12.71
N LEU A 20 13.66 -17.23 11.92
CA LEU A 20 12.38 -16.65 12.34
C LEU A 20 11.71 -17.49 13.44
N CYS A 21 11.78 -18.82 13.33
CA CYS A 21 11.38 -19.75 14.38
C CYS A 21 12.28 -19.64 15.61
N TRP A 22 13.60 -19.44 15.43
CA TRP A 22 14.56 -19.35 16.54
C TRP A 22 14.27 -18.20 17.51
N LEU A 23 13.88 -17.01 17.02
CA LEU A 23 13.46 -15.89 17.89
C LEU A 23 12.08 -16.12 18.56
N SER A 24 11.31 -17.06 18.03
CA SER A 24 9.98 -17.43 18.51
C SER A 24 10.02 -18.63 19.50
N GLU A 25 11.14 -19.36 19.56
CA GLU A 25 11.34 -20.47 20.49
C GLU A 25 11.50 -20.00 21.94
N SER A 26 10.78 -20.66 22.87
CA SER A 26 10.75 -20.27 24.28
C SER A 26 12.11 -20.38 25.02
N SER A 27 13.02 -21.23 24.53
CA SER A 27 14.39 -21.38 25.03
C SER A 27 15.26 -20.18 24.65
N THR A 28 15.21 -19.77 23.37
CA THR A 28 15.91 -18.59 22.85
C THR A 28 15.38 -17.31 23.47
N GLN A 29 14.06 -17.20 23.62
CA GLN A 29 13.44 -16.05 24.29
C GLN A 29 13.91 -15.91 25.73
N ARG A 30 14.01 -17.01 26.50
CA ARG A 30 14.55 -17.00 27.87
C ARG A 30 16.00 -16.53 27.93
N MET A 31 16.85 -17.09 27.07
CA MET A 31 18.27 -16.70 27.00
C MET A 31 18.45 -15.23 26.62
N LEU A 32 17.64 -14.73 25.68
CA LEU A 32 17.71 -13.33 25.26
C LEU A 32 17.12 -12.40 26.33
N GLN A 33 16.06 -12.79 27.03
CA GLN A 33 15.51 -12.05 28.17
C GLN A 33 16.53 -11.91 29.30
N ASP A 34 17.26 -12.97 29.65
CA ASP A 34 18.33 -12.92 30.65
C ASP A 34 19.46 -11.97 30.22
N CYS A 35 19.85 -12.02 28.94
CA CYS A 35 20.83 -11.09 28.38
C CYS A 35 20.35 -9.63 28.43
N LEU A 36 19.07 -9.39 28.11
CA LEU A 36 18.46 -8.06 28.11
C LEU A 36 18.23 -7.51 29.52
N GLN A 37 17.90 -8.35 30.50
CA GLN A 37 17.83 -7.95 31.91
C GLN A 37 19.19 -7.48 32.41
N ARG A 38 20.27 -8.20 32.10
CA ARG A 38 21.64 -7.80 32.44
C ARG A 38 22.07 -6.47 31.81
N ILE A 39 21.45 -6.08 30.69
CA ILE A 39 21.68 -4.79 30.04
C ILE A 39 20.82 -3.69 30.68
N LYS A 40 19.61 -4.00 31.14
CA LYS A 40 18.71 -3.05 31.83
C LYS A 40 19.18 -2.68 33.25
N THR A 41 19.88 -3.58 33.95
CA THR A 41 20.42 -3.35 35.29
C THR A 41 21.94 -3.57 35.31
N PRO A 42 22.75 -2.52 35.04
CA PRO A 42 24.20 -2.64 35.12
C PRO A 42 24.64 -2.70 36.60
N GLY A 43 24.66 -3.90 37.17
CA GLY A 43 25.54 -4.28 38.29
C GLY A 43 24.87 -4.65 39.61
N ARG A 44 25.01 -5.92 39.99
CA ARG A 44 25.57 -6.29 41.30
C ARG A 44 26.50 -7.48 41.11
N THR A 45 27.79 -7.20 41.17
CA THR A 45 28.86 -8.18 41.24
C THR A 45 28.65 -9.03 42.49
N GLU A 46 28.50 -10.35 42.35
CA GLU A 46 28.75 -11.28 43.45
C GLU A 46 30.00 -12.10 43.14
N MET A 47 31.02 -11.78 43.94
CA MET A 47 32.25 -12.51 44.12
C MET A 47 31.96 -13.64 45.12
N GLY A 48 32.20 -14.90 44.77
CA GLY A 48 31.98 -16.00 45.72
C GLY A 48 32.26 -17.40 45.19
N ALA A 49 33.49 -17.86 45.46
CA ALA A 49 33.93 -19.23 45.78
C ALA A 49 33.64 -20.38 44.79
N GLY A 50 34.72 -21.04 44.36
CA GLY A 50 34.69 -22.16 43.43
C GLY A 50 34.35 -23.51 44.04
N ASP A 51 34.16 -24.48 43.15
CA ASP A 51 34.63 -25.85 43.37
C ASP A 51 35.00 -26.50 42.03
N ALA A 52 36.02 -27.32 42.08
CA ALA A 52 36.64 -28.00 40.95
C ALA A 52 35.89 -29.30 40.62
N GLY A 53 35.60 -29.52 39.33
CA GLY A 53 35.11 -30.80 38.83
C GLY A 53 35.38 -30.93 37.34
N GLN A 54 36.45 -31.65 36.97
CA GLN A 54 36.78 -31.98 35.59
C GLN A 54 35.78 -32.98 34.95
N PRO A 55 35.69 -33.01 33.60
CA PRO A 55 34.65 -33.69 32.86
C PRO A 55 34.99 -35.16 32.54
N GLY A 56 33.99 -36.05 32.61
CA GLY A 56 34.06 -37.44 32.16
C GLY A 56 33.45 -37.63 30.75
N PRO A 57 34.06 -38.44 29.86
CA PRO A 57 33.68 -38.53 28.45
C PRO A 57 32.77 -39.74 28.15
N LEU A 58 31.77 -39.55 27.28
CA LEU A 58 31.06 -40.62 26.55
C LEU A 58 30.65 -39.99 25.21
N SER A 59 31.24 -40.28 24.06
CA SER A 59 31.43 -41.54 23.32
C SER A 59 30.80 -41.29 21.96
N ALA A 60 31.65 -41.18 20.95
CA ALA A 60 31.30 -41.07 19.55
C ALA A 60 30.56 -42.32 19.06
N ALA A 61 29.57 -42.13 18.19
CA ALA A 61 29.08 -43.19 17.30
C ALA A 61 29.12 -42.67 15.86
N ALA A 62 29.78 -43.46 15.02
CA ALA A 62 30.21 -43.14 13.67
C ALA A 62 29.08 -43.19 12.64
N ALA A 63 29.25 -42.41 11.59
CA ALA A 63 28.56 -42.57 10.31
C ALA A 63 28.96 -43.89 9.62
N PRO A 64 28.11 -44.42 8.73
CA PRO A 64 28.57 -45.18 7.58
C PRO A 64 28.46 -44.34 6.31
N ALA A 65 29.57 -44.25 5.59
CA ALA A 65 29.61 -43.83 4.19
C ALA A 65 29.57 -45.09 3.30
N CYS A 66 28.80 -45.05 2.22
CA CYS A 66 29.10 -45.81 1.00
C CYS A 66 28.55 -45.08 -0.23
N LYS A 67 29.40 -44.96 -1.26
CA LYS A 67 29.19 -44.30 -2.56
C LYS A 67 28.62 -45.31 -3.61
N PRO A 68 28.69 -45.04 -4.94
CA PRO A 68 27.56 -44.59 -5.76
C PRO A 68 27.16 -45.62 -6.83
N SER A 69 25.95 -45.51 -7.38
CA SER A 69 25.59 -46.21 -8.63
C SER A 69 24.76 -45.29 -9.53
N ALA A 70 25.14 -45.28 -10.80
CA ALA A 70 24.62 -44.48 -11.88
C ALA A 70 23.55 -45.21 -12.70
N LEU A 71 22.82 -44.43 -13.51
CA LEU A 71 21.93 -44.78 -14.65
C LEU A 71 20.57 -45.37 -14.20
N ASP A 72 19.41 -45.00 -14.74
CA ASP A 72 19.08 -44.52 -16.09
C ASP A 72 17.88 -43.54 -16.12
N SER A 73 17.84 -42.81 -17.22
CA SER A 73 16.81 -41.90 -17.72
C SER A 73 15.41 -42.51 -17.87
N GLN A 74 14.36 -41.73 -17.57
CA GLN A 74 13.12 -41.70 -18.35
C GLN A 74 12.40 -40.37 -18.12
N GLY A 75 12.02 -39.72 -19.23
CA GLY A 75 11.45 -38.38 -19.27
C GLY A 75 10.03 -38.31 -18.73
N ALA A 76 9.70 -37.17 -18.14
CA ALA A 76 8.36 -36.74 -17.83
C ALA A 76 8.17 -35.32 -18.42
N PRO A 77 6.96 -35.00 -18.92
CA PRO A 77 6.72 -33.81 -19.74
C PRO A 77 6.77 -32.54 -18.90
N SER A 78 7.27 -31.46 -19.50
CA SER A 78 7.26 -30.11 -18.97
C SER A 78 5.85 -29.67 -18.59
N PRO A 79 5.62 -29.02 -17.44
CA PRO A 79 4.35 -28.34 -17.19
C PRO A 79 4.26 -27.08 -18.04
N ALA A 80 3.10 -26.87 -18.66
CA ALA A 80 2.70 -25.67 -19.39
C ALA A 80 2.61 -24.47 -18.42
N PRO A 81 2.68 -23.21 -18.92
CA PRO A 81 2.63 -22.02 -18.06
C PRO A 81 1.25 -21.87 -17.41
N ALA A 82 1.25 -21.55 -16.11
CA ALA A 82 0.07 -21.27 -15.31
C ALA A 82 -0.58 -19.93 -15.70
N SER A 83 -1.91 -19.87 -15.61
CA SER A 83 -2.77 -18.72 -15.94
C SER A 83 -2.38 -17.43 -15.20
N ALA A 84 -2.53 -16.30 -15.88
CA ALA A 84 -2.25 -14.93 -15.40
C ALA A 84 -3.38 -14.29 -14.56
N ALA A 85 -4.20 -15.10 -13.88
CA ALA A 85 -5.23 -14.60 -12.98
C ALA A 85 -4.59 -14.22 -11.63
N LEU A 86 -4.98 -13.07 -11.07
CA LEU A 86 -4.57 -12.70 -9.71
C LEU A 86 -5.07 -13.76 -8.73
N PRO A 87 -4.29 -14.15 -7.71
CA PRO A 87 -4.80 -15.07 -6.70
C PRO A 87 -5.86 -14.35 -5.86
N LEU A 88 -7.11 -14.82 -5.96
CA LEU A 88 -8.18 -14.46 -5.04
C LEU A 88 -7.76 -14.89 -3.63
N GLY A 89 -7.76 -13.95 -2.69
CA GLY A 89 -7.51 -14.24 -1.28
C GLY A 89 -8.48 -15.30 -0.76
N ALA A 90 -8.08 -16.07 0.26
CA ALA A 90 -8.93 -17.11 0.84
C ALA A 90 -10.32 -16.54 1.23
N ALA A 91 -11.37 -17.30 0.92
CA ALA A 91 -12.77 -16.89 1.04
C ALA A 91 -13.10 -16.10 2.31
N SER A 92 -13.76 -14.96 2.12
CA SER A 92 -14.23 -14.02 3.14
C SER A 92 -14.98 -14.73 4.28
N SER A 93 -14.54 -14.51 5.52
CA SER A 93 -15.41 -14.71 6.69
C SER A 93 -16.51 -13.65 6.69
N PRO A 94 -17.70 -13.92 7.25
CA PRO A 94 -18.77 -12.93 7.32
C PRO A 94 -18.27 -11.65 8.00
N ARG A 95 -18.36 -10.52 7.28
CA ARG A 95 -17.99 -9.17 7.74
C ARG A 95 -18.65 -8.92 9.10
N SER A 96 -17.87 -9.04 10.18
CA SER A 96 -18.30 -8.60 11.50
C SER A 96 -17.97 -7.11 11.60
N GLY A 97 -18.96 -6.30 11.95
CA GLY A 97 -18.80 -4.85 12.05
C GLY A 97 -17.66 -4.45 13.00
N PRO A 98 -17.13 -3.21 12.89
CA PRO A 98 -15.94 -2.80 13.60
C PRO A 98 -16.07 -2.99 15.12
N HIS A 99 -15.16 -3.77 15.70
CA HIS A 99 -15.07 -3.92 17.14
C HIS A 99 -14.63 -2.60 17.79
N VAL A 100 -15.36 -2.21 18.85
CA VAL A 100 -15.10 -1.03 19.69
C VAL A 100 -13.61 -0.96 20.08
N ARG A 101 -12.89 0.06 19.56
CA ARG A 101 -11.49 0.38 19.91
C ARG A 101 -11.41 0.89 21.35
N GLY A 102 -11.27 -0.02 22.30
CA GLY A 102 -10.77 0.28 23.65
C GLY A 102 -9.25 0.09 23.73
N PRO A 103 -8.54 0.75 24.66
CA PRO A 103 -7.12 0.49 24.90
C PRO A 103 -6.98 -0.87 25.60
N ARG A 104 -6.99 -1.96 24.83
CA ARG A 104 -6.59 -3.28 25.31
C ARG A 104 -5.07 -3.33 25.37
N ARG A 105 -4.52 -3.72 26.52
CA ARG A 105 -3.10 -4.05 26.64
C ARG A 105 -2.83 -5.31 25.80
N SER A 106 -1.99 -5.19 24.78
CA SER A 106 -1.64 -6.31 23.90
C SER A 106 -1.03 -7.47 24.70
N ALA A 107 -1.62 -8.65 24.52
CA ALA A 107 -1.09 -9.93 25.00
C ALA A 107 -0.43 -10.71 23.84
N GLY A 108 0.04 -9.99 22.81
CA GLY A 108 0.75 -10.54 21.65
C GLY A 108 2.13 -11.13 21.99
N THR A 109 2.64 -11.95 21.06
CA THR A 109 3.92 -12.64 21.17
C THR A 109 5.05 -11.65 21.03
N ARG A 110 5.55 -11.14 22.17
CA ARG A 110 6.68 -10.22 22.15
C ARG A 110 7.98 -10.95 21.82
N VAL A 111 8.69 -10.49 20.80
CA VAL A 111 10.09 -10.87 20.60
C VAL A 111 10.85 -10.52 21.88
N ALA A 112 11.90 -11.24 22.24
CA ALA A 112 12.54 -11.04 23.54
C ALA A 112 13.06 -9.61 23.80
N CYS A 113 13.20 -8.77 22.76
CA CYS A 113 13.43 -7.32 22.85
C CYS A 113 12.25 -6.50 23.42
N GLY A 114 11.09 -7.11 23.67
CA GLY A 114 9.85 -6.47 24.11
C GLY A 114 9.05 -5.80 22.98
N CYS A 115 9.42 -6.05 21.71
CA CYS A 115 8.80 -5.51 20.51
C CYS A 115 7.68 -6.44 19.98
N PRO A 116 6.72 -5.91 19.20
CA PRO A 116 5.76 -6.73 18.45
C PRO A 116 6.44 -7.73 17.51
N LEU A 117 5.77 -8.84 17.19
CA LEU A 117 6.35 -9.93 16.37
C LEU A 117 6.91 -9.45 15.03
N TYR A 118 6.16 -8.60 14.31
CA TYR A 118 6.54 -8.11 12.98
C TYR A 118 7.69 -7.09 12.98
N TRP A 119 8.30 -6.81 14.13
CA TRP A 119 9.59 -6.12 14.19
C TRP A 119 10.77 -7.08 13.90
N LYS A 120 10.52 -8.38 13.74
CA LYS A 120 11.56 -9.39 13.44
C LYS A 120 12.36 -9.07 12.18
N GLY A 121 11.71 -8.72 11.07
CA GLY A 121 12.38 -8.27 9.84
C GLY A 121 13.27 -7.03 10.07
N PRO A 122 12.72 -5.91 10.57
CA PRO A 122 13.49 -4.73 10.98
C PRO A 122 14.68 -5.00 11.89
N LEU A 123 14.51 -5.83 12.93
CA LEU A 123 15.56 -6.18 13.88
C LEU A 123 16.68 -6.99 13.21
N PHE A 124 16.32 -7.92 12.32
CA PHE A 124 17.27 -8.71 11.55
C PHE A 124 18.07 -7.85 10.56
N CYS A 125 17.38 -6.97 9.82
CA CYS A 125 17.98 -6.06 8.85
C CYS A 125 18.89 -5.02 9.53
N GLY A 126 18.44 -4.40 10.63
CA GLY A 126 19.23 -3.45 11.41
C GLY A 126 20.48 -4.06 12.04
N ALA A 127 20.45 -5.35 12.39
CA ALA A 127 21.64 -6.10 12.80
C ALA A 127 22.51 -6.57 11.62
N GLY A 128 22.13 -6.23 10.39
CA GLY A 128 22.80 -6.58 9.14
C GLY A 128 22.82 -8.08 8.86
N GLY A 129 21.73 -8.78 9.20
CA GLY A 129 21.54 -10.21 8.99
C GLY A 129 21.36 -10.59 7.52
N GLU A 130 20.74 -9.72 6.73
CA GLU A 130 20.49 -9.94 5.30
C GLU A 130 21.78 -10.26 4.51
N ARG A 131 22.89 -9.60 4.85
CA ARG A 131 24.21 -9.80 4.22
C ARG A 131 24.81 -11.19 4.48
N THR A 132 24.44 -11.83 5.59
CA THR A 132 25.06 -13.07 6.08
C THR A 132 24.08 -14.23 6.23
N GLY A 133 22.78 -14.02 6.02
CA GLY A 133 21.70 -14.98 6.30
C GLY A 133 21.55 -15.35 7.78
N SER A 134 22.26 -14.68 8.69
CA SER A 134 22.26 -14.94 10.13
C SER A 134 22.90 -13.78 10.89
N VAL A 135 22.59 -13.66 12.19
CA VAL A 135 23.15 -12.62 13.07
C VAL A 135 23.73 -13.27 14.32
N SER A 136 24.98 -12.94 14.66
CA SER A 136 25.58 -13.38 15.92
C SER A 136 25.02 -12.59 17.11
N VAL A 137 24.93 -13.24 18.27
CA VAL A 137 24.44 -12.61 19.51
C VAL A 137 25.22 -11.34 19.86
N HIS A 138 26.53 -11.32 19.64
CA HIS A 138 27.38 -10.15 19.91
C HIS A 138 27.00 -8.95 19.05
N LYS A 139 26.75 -9.17 17.75
CA LYS A 139 26.35 -8.11 16.81
C LYS A 139 24.96 -7.59 17.14
N PHE A 140 24.02 -8.49 17.43
CA PHE A 140 22.66 -8.14 17.80
C PHE A 140 22.62 -7.32 19.10
N VAL A 141 23.28 -7.80 20.17
CA VAL A 141 23.31 -7.11 21.47
C VAL A 141 23.97 -5.74 21.36
N ALA A 142 25.05 -5.61 20.58
CA ALA A 142 25.70 -4.32 20.36
C ALA A 142 24.77 -3.32 19.65
N MET A 143 24.08 -3.76 18.60
CA MET A 143 23.08 -2.96 17.88
C MET A 143 21.94 -2.55 18.82
N TRP A 144 21.30 -3.51 19.49
CA TRP A 144 20.13 -3.24 20.32
C TRP A 144 20.45 -2.36 21.53
N ARG A 145 21.64 -2.53 22.13
CA ARG A 145 22.12 -1.63 23.20
C ARG A 145 22.22 -0.18 22.71
N LYS A 146 22.74 0.05 21.50
CA LYS A 146 22.84 1.37 20.89
C LYS A 146 21.45 1.96 20.64
N VAL A 147 20.50 1.16 20.15
CA VAL A 147 19.11 1.57 19.96
C VAL A 147 18.49 2.01 21.29
N LEU A 148 18.59 1.19 22.35
CA LEU A 148 18.02 1.52 23.66
C LEU A 148 18.64 2.76 24.32
N GLN A 149 19.90 3.07 24.04
CA GLN A 149 20.58 4.26 24.55
C GLN A 149 20.12 5.55 23.84
N ASN A 150 19.83 5.47 22.54
CA ASN A 150 19.53 6.65 21.72
C ASN A 150 18.03 6.84 21.43
N CYS A 151 17.21 5.81 21.60
CA CYS A 151 15.80 5.80 21.18
C CYS A 151 14.88 5.49 22.37
N HIS A 152 14.12 6.49 22.80
CA HIS A 152 13.33 6.41 24.04
C HIS A 152 11.86 5.99 23.84
N ASP A 153 11.40 5.88 22.60
CA ASP A 153 10.06 5.40 22.25
C ASP A 153 10.07 4.52 21.00
N ASP A 154 8.93 3.90 20.68
CA ASP A 154 8.84 2.94 19.59
C ASP A 154 8.99 3.61 18.22
N ALA A 155 8.53 4.85 18.05
CA ALA A 155 8.77 5.62 16.83
C ALA A 155 10.26 5.82 16.55
N ALA A 156 11.04 6.29 17.54
CA ALA A 156 12.47 6.47 17.37
C ALA A 156 13.19 5.14 17.14
N ARG A 157 12.80 4.06 17.84
CA ARG A 157 13.39 2.73 17.66
C ARG A 157 13.14 2.20 16.25
N PHE A 158 11.91 2.30 15.76
CA PHE A 158 11.53 1.83 14.43
C PHE A 158 12.27 2.59 13.33
N VAL A 159 12.30 3.92 13.40
CA VAL A 159 13.09 4.73 12.47
C VAL A 159 14.57 4.35 12.52
N HIS A 160 15.14 4.19 13.71
CA HIS A 160 16.55 3.85 13.84
C HIS A 160 16.93 2.46 13.30
N LEU A 161 15.98 1.52 13.27
CA LEU A 161 16.19 0.18 12.73
C LEU A 161 16.19 0.14 11.19
N LEU A 162 15.36 0.96 10.55
CA LEU A 162 15.17 0.96 9.10
C LEU A 162 16.00 2.01 8.37
N MET A 163 16.36 3.12 9.03
CA MET A 163 17.01 4.24 8.35
C MET A 163 18.38 3.88 7.76
N SER A 164 18.67 4.44 6.60
CA SER A 164 20.02 4.44 6.03
C SER A 164 21.03 5.17 6.94
N PRO A 165 22.31 4.74 7.01
CA PRO A 165 23.32 5.38 7.84
C PRO A 165 23.50 6.87 7.52
N GLY A 166 23.45 7.72 8.55
CA GLY A 166 23.57 9.18 8.40
C GLY A 166 22.24 9.91 8.24
N CYS A 167 21.15 9.20 7.97
CA CYS A 167 19.79 9.76 7.94
C CYS A 167 19.14 9.70 9.33
N ASN A 168 18.09 10.50 9.52
CA ASN A 168 17.24 10.50 10.72
C ASN A 168 15.74 10.47 10.37
N TYR A 169 15.43 9.91 9.20
CA TYR A 169 14.11 9.77 8.60
C TYR A 169 14.08 8.47 7.76
N LEU A 170 12.89 8.05 7.35
CA LEU A 170 12.68 6.91 6.46
C LEU A 170 12.23 7.39 5.08
N VAL A 171 12.84 6.83 4.03
CA VAL A 171 12.37 6.94 2.64
C VAL A 171 11.56 5.70 2.26
N GLN A 172 11.02 5.65 1.03
CA GLN A 172 10.12 4.57 0.61
C GLN A 172 10.82 3.20 0.64
N GLU A 173 12.06 3.16 0.16
CA GLU A 173 12.88 1.95 0.02
C GLU A 173 13.21 1.32 1.38
N ASP A 174 13.32 2.14 2.43
CA ASP A 174 13.63 1.67 3.79
C ASP A 174 12.52 0.74 4.34
N PHE A 175 11.29 0.81 3.82
CA PHE A 175 10.17 -0.05 4.23
C PHE A 175 10.13 -1.41 3.52
N ILE A 176 10.87 -1.58 2.41
CA ILE A 176 10.83 -2.81 1.60
C ILE A 176 11.20 -4.05 2.44
N PRO A 177 12.30 -4.07 3.23
CA PRO A 177 12.66 -5.26 4.00
C PRO A 177 11.63 -5.62 5.08
N PHE A 178 10.96 -4.62 5.65
CA PHE A 178 9.88 -4.84 6.60
C PHE A 178 8.66 -5.49 5.92
N LEU A 179 8.21 -4.94 4.80
CA LEU A 179 7.03 -5.44 4.10
C LEU A 179 7.26 -6.78 3.42
N GLN A 180 8.47 -7.05 2.94
CA GLN A 180 8.84 -8.37 2.44
C GLN A 180 8.66 -9.43 3.53
N ASP A 181 9.14 -9.18 4.74
CA ASP A 181 8.95 -10.08 5.89
C ASP A 181 7.46 -10.25 6.26
N VAL A 182 6.63 -9.22 6.10
CA VAL A 182 5.17 -9.32 6.29
C VAL A 182 4.55 -10.26 5.26
N VAL A 183 4.84 -10.07 3.95
CA VAL A 183 4.37 -10.95 2.87
C VAL A 183 4.83 -12.39 3.10
N ASP A 184 6.09 -12.57 3.51
CA ASP A 184 6.70 -13.88 3.70
C ASP A 184 6.18 -14.62 4.94
N THR A 185 5.49 -13.98 5.88
CA THR A 185 5.13 -14.63 7.15
C THR A 185 3.71 -14.45 7.62
N HIS A 186 2.97 -13.47 7.13
CA HIS A 186 1.58 -13.28 7.52
C HIS A 186 0.67 -14.36 6.90
N PRO A 187 -0.18 -15.05 7.68
CA PRO A 187 -1.03 -16.12 7.18
C PRO A 187 -2.01 -15.63 6.11
N GLY A 188 -2.59 -14.44 6.29
CA GLY A 188 -3.48 -13.80 5.31
C GLY A 188 -2.81 -13.37 4.00
N LEU A 189 -1.49 -13.52 3.85
CA LEU A 189 -0.76 -13.27 2.59
C LEU A 189 -0.05 -14.53 2.08
N ALA A 190 -0.29 -15.70 2.68
CA ALA A 190 0.41 -16.93 2.32
C ALA A 190 0.21 -17.32 0.85
N PHE A 191 -0.96 -17.05 0.28
CA PHE A 191 -1.27 -17.28 -1.14
C PHE A 191 -0.43 -16.38 -2.07
N LEU A 192 -0.10 -15.17 -1.62
CA LEU A 192 0.63 -14.21 -2.44
C LEU A 192 2.05 -14.71 -2.68
N LYS A 193 2.64 -15.48 -1.76
CA LYS A 193 4.02 -16.01 -1.84
C LYS A 193 4.34 -16.76 -3.14
N GLU A 194 3.35 -17.43 -3.72
CA GLU A 194 3.51 -18.21 -4.95
C GLU A 194 3.49 -17.34 -6.22
N ALA A 195 3.09 -16.07 -6.11
CA ALA A 195 2.91 -15.14 -7.23
C ALA A 195 3.85 -13.93 -7.11
N ALA A 196 5.13 -14.14 -7.42
CA ALA A 196 6.21 -13.17 -7.23
C ALA A 196 5.99 -11.82 -7.95
N ASP A 197 5.32 -11.82 -9.11
CA ASP A 197 5.06 -10.61 -9.89
C ASP A 197 4.18 -9.61 -9.11
N PHE A 198 3.25 -10.11 -8.27
CA PHE A 198 2.35 -9.30 -7.46
C PHE A 198 2.94 -8.88 -6.12
N HIS A 199 4.04 -9.49 -5.66
CA HIS A 199 4.71 -9.10 -4.40
C HIS A 199 5.13 -7.64 -4.45
N SER A 200 5.84 -7.30 -5.53
CA SER A 200 6.38 -5.96 -5.73
C SER A 200 5.28 -4.90 -5.76
N ARG A 201 4.13 -5.24 -6.36
CA ARG A 201 2.97 -4.35 -6.48
C ARG A 201 2.27 -4.16 -5.15
N TYR A 202 2.00 -5.22 -4.41
CA TYR A 202 1.44 -5.13 -3.06
C TYR A 202 2.32 -4.30 -2.14
N ILE A 203 3.64 -4.58 -2.10
CA ILE A 203 4.61 -3.81 -1.30
C ILE A 203 4.58 -2.34 -1.70
N THR A 204 4.64 -2.03 -3.00
CA THR A 204 4.59 -0.66 -3.51
C THR A 204 3.33 0.06 -3.03
N THR A 205 2.17 -0.58 -3.14
CA THR A 205 0.88 0.00 -2.73
C THR A 205 0.84 0.25 -1.23
N VAL A 206 1.28 -0.71 -0.40
CA VAL A 206 1.34 -0.51 1.05
C VAL A 206 2.29 0.65 1.40
N ILE A 207 3.45 0.77 0.74
CA ILE A 207 4.36 1.90 0.93
C ILE A 207 3.68 3.22 0.57
N GLN A 208 2.99 3.29 -0.58
CA GLN A 208 2.28 4.50 -0.98
C GLN A 208 1.22 4.88 0.06
N ARG A 209 0.43 3.92 0.57
CA ARG A 209 -0.58 4.15 1.63
C ARG A 209 0.05 4.61 2.94
N ILE A 210 1.21 4.06 3.32
CA ILE A 210 2.00 4.52 4.47
C ILE A 210 2.39 5.99 4.28
N PHE A 211 2.98 6.36 3.15
CA PHE A 211 3.41 7.74 2.91
C PHE A 211 2.24 8.70 2.76
N TYR A 212 1.14 8.27 2.14
CA TYR A 212 -0.09 9.03 1.99
C TYR A 212 -0.68 9.46 3.34
N THR A 213 -0.67 8.54 4.32
CA THR A 213 -1.26 8.78 5.64
C THR A 213 -0.26 9.36 6.65
N VAL A 214 1.01 8.94 6.60
CA VAL A 214 2.02 9.30 7.62
C VAL A 214 2.84 10.52 7.23
N ASN A 215 3.30 10.64 5.97
CA ASN A 215 4.20 11.71 5.53
C ASN A 215 3.43 12.99 5.18
N ARG A 216 2.76 13.57 6.17
CA ARG A 216 1.91 14.77 6.02
C ARG A 216 2.67 16.01 5.56
N SER A 217 3.99 16.01 5.65
CA SER A 217 4.85 17.09 5.13
C SER A 217 5.10 17.04 3.61
N TRP A 218 4.67 15.97 2.91
CA TRP A 218 4.97 15.71 1.49
C TRP A 218 6.46 15.60 1.13
N SER A 219 7.35 15.66 2.13
CA SER A 219 8.81 15.73 1.97
C SER A 219 9.45 14.46 1.39
N GLY A 220 8.74 13.33 1.45
CA GLY A 220 9.31 12.02 1.11
C GLY A 220 10.18 11.41 2.18
N ARG A 221 10.16 12.00 3.38
CA ARG A 221 11.00 11.62 4.50
C ARG A 221 10.13 11.50 5.74
N ILE A 222 9.75 10.28 6.11
CA ILE A 222 8.98 10.04 7.33
C ILE A 222 9.88 10.26 8.53
N THR A 223 9.54 11.24 9.36
CA THR A 223 10.25 11.55 10.60
C THR A 223 9.69 10.79 11.79
N CYS A 224 10.46 10.69 12.89
CA CYS A 224 9.94 10.15 14.15
C CYS A 224 8.68 10.90 14.65
N ALA A 225 8.58 12.20 14.37
CA ALA A 225 7.44 13.01 14.79
C ALA A 225 6.17 12.68 13.99
N GLU A 226 6.29 12.49 12.68
CA GLU A 226 5.17 12.04 11.84
C GLU A 226 4.73 10.64 12.22
N LEU A 227 5.68 9.71 12.39
CA LEU A 227 5.39 8.33 12.78
C LEU A 227 4.69 8.24 14.15
N ARG A 228 5.04 9.12 15.09
CA ARG A 228 4.41 9.17 16.42
C ARG A 228 2.97 9.69 16.37
N ARG A 229 2.63 10.54 15.41
CA ARG A 229 1.28 11.11 15.24
C ARG A 229 0.35 10.20 14.43
N SER A 230 0.88 9.16 13.78
CA SER A 230 0.09 8.23 12.99
C SER A 230 -0.34 6.99 13.79
N THR A 231 -1.18 6.15 13.15
CA THR A 231 -1.63 4.85 13.66
C THR A 231 -0.77 3.69 13.14
N PHE A 232 0.35 3.97 12.46
CA PHE A 232 1.10 2.94 11.74
C PHE A 232 1.68 1.88 12.68
N LEU A 233 2.36 2.27 13.76
CA LEU A 233 2.97 1.30 14.68
C LEU A 233 1.93 0.48 15.46
N GLN A 234 0.73 1.04 15.67
CA GLN A 234 -0.40 0.33 16.25
C GLN A 234 -0.88 -0.76 15.28
N ASN A 235 -0.99 -0.45 13.98
CA ASN A 235 -1.33 -1.43 12.95
C ASN A 235 -0.24 -2.50 12.79
N VAL A 236 1.05 -2.14 12.89
CA VAL A 236 2.16 -3.13 12.90
C VAL A 236 2.04 -4.11 14.07
N ALA A 237 1.55 -3.64 15.23
CA ALA A 237 1.30 -4.51 16.37
C ALA A 237 0.06 -5.41 16.17
N LEU A 238 -0.94 -4.97 15.40
CA LEU A 238 -2.13 -5.77 15.13
C LEU A 238 -1.90 -6.90 14.11
N LEU A 239 -0.83 -6.83 13.29
CA LEU A 239 -0.47 -7.90 12.34
C LEU A 239 -0.29 -9.28 12.99
N GLU A 240 0.09 -9.35 14.27
CA GLU A 240 0.20 -10.64 14.97
C GLU A 240 -1.12 -11.11 15.62
N GLU A 241 -2.09 -10.21 15.76
CA GLU A 241 -3.38 -10.48 16.40
C GLU A 241 -4.46 -10.81 15.35
N GLU A 242 -4.43 -10.17 14.18
CA GLU A 242 -5.41 -10.30 13.12
C GLU A 242 -4.92 -11.24 12.00
N ALA A 243 -5.47 -12.45 11.93
CA ALA A 243 -5.10 -13.43 10.89
C ALA A 243 -5.62 -13.06 9.50
N ASP A 244 -6.77 -12.39 9.44
CA ASP A 244 -7.33 -11.84 8.21
C ASP A 244 -6.74 -10.44 7.96
N ILE A 245 -5.86 -10.35 6.97
CA ILE A 245 -5.13 -9.12 6.64
C ILE A 245 -6.09 -7.99 6.18
N ASN A 246 -7.28 -8.34 5.69
CA ASN A 246 -8.25 -7.37 5.16
C ASN A 246 -8.94 -6.57 6.28
N GLN A 247 -8.90 -7.04 7.54
CA GLN A 247 -9.36 -6.27 8.70
C GLN A 247 -8.45 -5.08 9.01
N LEU A 248 -7.20 -5.08 8.52
CA LEU A 248 -6.24 -3.99 8.70
C LEU A 248 -6.35 -2.97 7.55
N THR A 249 -7.50 -2.31 7.51
CA THR A 249 -7.92 -1.42 6.41
C THR A 249 -6.98 -0.24 6.22
N ASP A 250 -6.37 0.32 7.28
CA ASP A 250 -5.52 1.52 7.23
C ASP A 250 -4.34 1.39 6.23
N PHE A 251 -3.68 0.23 6.18
CA PHE A 251 -2.43 0.06 5.43
C PHE A 251 -2.33 -1.27 4.67
N PHE A 252 -2.65 -2.39 5.31
CA PHE A 252 -2.21 -3.73 4.88
C PHE A 252 -3.26 -4.53 4.11
N SER A 253 -4.53 -4.12 4.10
CA SER A 253 -5.61 -4.81 3.40
C SER A 253 -5.23 -5.18 1.96
N TYR A 254 -5.36 -6.48 1.65
CA TYR A 254 -5.12 -7.01 0.30
C TYR A 254 -6.28 -6.65 -0.64
N GLU A 255 -7.52 -6.63 -0.15
CA GLU A 255 -8.70 -6.18 -0.91
C GLU A 255 -8.49 -4.76 -1.47
N HIS A 256 -8.02 -3.84 -0.63
CA HIS A 256 -7.73 -2.47 -1.07
C HIS A 256 -6.64 -2.44 -2.15
N PHE A 257 -5.58 -3.24 -1.98
CA PHE A 257 -4.53 -3.36 -2.99
C PHE A 257 -5.09 -3.90 -4.32
N TYR A 258 -5.92 -4.94 -4.25
CA TYR A 258 -6.50 -5.61 -5.41
C TYR A 258 -7.30 -4.63 -6.26
N VAL A 259 -8.21 -3.87 -5.63
CA VAL A 259 -9.00 -2.82 -6.32
C VAL A 259 -8.08 -1.80 -7.00
N ILE A 260 -7.09 -1.26 -6.28
CA ILE A 260 -6.15 -0.28 -6.85
C ILE A 260 -5.41 -0.86 -8.07
N TYR A 261 -4.96 -2.11 -7.96
CA TYR A 261 -4.22 -2.77 -9.03
C TYR A 261 -5.09 -3.05 -10.25
N CYS A 262 -6.31 -3.58 -10.08
CA CYS A 262 -7.23 -3.84 -11.18
C CYS A 262 -7.60 -2.55 -11.92
N LYS A 263 -7.92 -1.47 -11.20
CA LYS A 263 -8.20 -0.17 -11.82
C LYS A 263 -7.01 0.39 -12.59
N PHE A 264 -5.78 0.17 -12.13
CA PHE A 264 -4.60 0.54 -12.91
C PHE A 264 -4.47 -0.31 -14.18
N TRP A 265 -4.62 -1.63 -14.03
CA TRP A 265 -4.46 -2.60 -15.11
C TRP A 265 -5.46 -2.38 -16.25
N GLU A 266 -6.69 -1.96 -15.94
CA GLU A 266 -7.70 -1.58 -16.93
C GLU A 266 -7.28 -0.40 -17.82
N LEU A 267 -6.45 0.51 -17.29
CA LEU A 267 -5.98 1.71 -17.99
C LEU A 267 -4.69 1.44 -18.78
N ASP A 268 -3.74 0.72 -18.17
CA ASP A 268 -2.44 0.33 -18.74
C ASP A 268 -2.58 -0.82 -19.77
N THR A 269 -3.14 -0.49 -20.92
CA THR A 269 -3.46 -1.46 -21.98
C THR A 269 -2.23 -1.99 -22.74
N ASP A 270 -1.13 -1.25 -22.74
CA ASP A 270 0.14 -1.66 -23.34
C ASP A 270 1.09 -2.34 -22.33
N HIS A 271 0.69 -2.40 -21.06
CA HIS A 271 1.37 -3.10 -19.97
C HIS A 271 2.81 -2.61 -19.74
N ASP A 272 3.05 -1.32 -19.97
CA ASP A 272 4.36 -0.68 -19.77
C ASP A 272 4.54 -0.12 -18.36
N LEU A 273 3.51 -0.28 -17.49
CA LEU A 273 3.47 0.13 -16.10
C LEU A 273 3.48 1.65 -15.91
N LEU A 274 3.14 2.37 -16.98
CA LEU A 274 2.96 3.80 -17.03
C LEU A 274 1.60 4.11 -17.66
N ILE A 275 0.97 5.20 -17.26
CA ILE A 275 -0.27 5.66 -17.89
C ILE A 275 -0.13 7.13 -18.26
N ASP A 276 -0.65 7.50 -19.42
CA ASP A 276 -0.68 8.88 -19.90
C ASP A 276 -2.00 9.57 -19.55
N ALA A 277 -2.16 10.82 -19.99
CA ALA A 277 -3.36 11.61 -19.73
C ALA A 277 -4.62 11.06 -20.42
N GLN A 278 -4.49 10.39 -21.57
CA GLN A 278 -5.60 9.76 -22.28
C GLN A 278 -6.03 8.48 -21.57
N ASP A 279 -5.07 7.72 -21.06
CA ASP A 279 -5.33 6.56 -20.22
C ASP A 279 -6.10 6.98 -18.96
N LEU A 280 -5.58 7.96 -18.22
CA LEU A 280 -6.22 8.45 -17.00
C LEU A 280 -7.61 9.04 -17.27
N ALA A 281 -7.83 9.67 -18.42
CA ALA A 281 -9.13 10.19 -18.80
C ALA A 281 -10.21 9.11 -18.93
N ARG A 282 -9.86 7.86 -19.24
CA ARG A 282 -10.82 6.76 -19.33
C ARG A 282 -11.31 6.27 -17.98
N HIS A 283 -10.65 6.65 -16.88
CA HIS A 283 -11.07 6.28 -15.54
C HIS A 283 -12.46 6.84 -15.20
N ASN A 284 -13.32 6.00 -14.63
CA ASN A 284 -14.72 6.30 -14.28
C ASN A 284 -15.46 7.03 -15.42
N ASP A 285 -15.41 6.48 -16.63
CA ASP A 285 -16.11 6.99 -17.82
C ASP A 285 -15.91 8.50 -18.10
N HIS A 286 -14.68 8.97 -17.96
CA HIS A 286 -14.33 10.38 -18.10
C HIS A 286 -15.01 11.28 -17.06
N ALA A 287 -15.13 10.85 -15.80
CA ALA A 287 -15.72 11.63 -14.71
C ALA A 287 -14.93 12.91 -14.37
N ILE A 288 -13.59 12.87 -14.43
CA ILE A 288 -12.73 14.04 -14.14
C ILE A 288 -12.49 14.87 -15.41
N SER A 289 -12.50 16.19 -15.27
CA SER A 289 -12.23 17.12 -16.37
C SER A 289 -10.83 16.98 -16.95
N THR A 290 -10.69 17.23 -18.25
CA THR A 290 -9.40 17.14 -18.95
C THR A 290 -8.40 18.17 -18.42
N LYS A 291 -8.85 19.40 -18.12
CA LYS A 291 -8.02 20.42 -17.45
C LYS A 291 -7.46 19.91 -16.12
N MET A 292 -8.25 19.20 -15.32
CA MET A 292 -7.78 18.64 -14.04
C MET A 292 -6.80 17.47 -14.26
N ILE A 293 -7.06 16.61 -15.23
CA ILE A 293 -6.12 15.53 -15.59
C ILE A 293 -4.77 16.11 -15.98
N GLU A 294 -4.72 17.14 -16.83
CA GLU A 294 -3.47 17.82 -17.20
C GLU A 294 -2.70 18.34 -15.98
N ARG A 295 -3.40 18.79 -14.93
CA ARG A 295 -2.77 19.22 -13.67
C ARG A 295 -2.11 18.09 -12.91
N VAL A 296 -2.63 16.86 -12.96
CA VAL A 296 -1.97 15.68 -12.38
C VAL A 296 -0.59 15.46 -13.02
N PHE A 297 -0.47 15.67 -14.34
CA PHE A 297 0.79 15.50 -15.09
C PHE A 297 1.71 16.74 -15.03
N SER A 298 1.26 17.86 -14.46
CA SER A 298 2.01 19.12 -14.45
C SER A 298 3.20 19.17 -13.47
N GLY A 299 3.28 18.20 -12.55
CA GLY A 299 4.24 18.25 -11.44
C GLY A 299 3.69 18.81 -10.13
N ALA A 300 2.41 19.19 -10.08
CA ALA A 300 1.77 19.69 -8.87
C ALA A 300 1.79 18.67 -7.70
N VAL A 301 1.63 17.39 -8.05
CA VAL A 301 1.45 16.27 -7.12
C VAL A 301 2.46 15.13 -7.31
N THR A 302 3.30 15.20 -8.35
CA THR A 302 4.33 14.20 -8.63
C THR A 302 5.71 14.72 -8.21
N ARG A 303 6.63 13.81 -7.87
CA ARG A 303 7.99 14.19 -7.44
C ARG A 303 8.95 14.27 -8.62
N GLY A 304 9.79 15.29 -8.59
CA GLY A 304 10.84 15.49 -9.59
C GLY A 304 10.32 16.10 -10.89
N ARG A 305 11.05 15.85 -11.99
CA ARG A 305 10.78 16.44 -13.31
C ARG A 305 10.44 15.39 -14.39
N LYS A 306 10.26 14.12 -14.01
CA LYS A 306 10.13 13.00 -14.95
C LYS A 306 8.78 13.05 -15.66
N VAL A 307 7.69 13.17 -14.90
CA VAL A 307 6.32 13.20 -15.41
C VAL A 307 6.11 14.37 -16.39
N GLN A 308 6.62 15.55 -16.06
CA GLN A 308 6.50 16.74 -16.91
C GLN A 308 7.24 16.60 -18.25
N LYS A 309 8.27 15.75 -18.31
CA LYS A 309 9.05 15.48 -19.53
C LYS A 309 8.46 14.36 -20.35
N GLU A 310 7.99 13.30 -19.69
CA GLU A 310 7.56 12.05 -20.34
C GLU A 310 6.06 12.01 -20.59
N GLY A 311 5.25 12.85 -19.92
CA GLY A 311 3.80 12.86 -20.06
C GLY A 311 3.10 11.62 -19.52
N LYS A 312 3.82 10.78 -18.77
CA LYS A 312 3.32 9.54 -18.17
C LYS A 312 3.55 9.53 -16.66
N ILE A 313 2.64 8.91 -15.90
CA ILE A 313 2.77 8.67 -14.46
C ILE A 313 2.96 7.18 -14.16
N SER A 314 3.61 6.87 -13.04
CA SER A 314 3.85 5.49 -12.62
C SER A 314 2.66 4.90 -11.86
N TYR A 315 2.65 3.58 -11.67
CA TYR A 315 1.73 2.92 -10.74
C TYR A 315 1.73 3.55 -9.34
N ALA A 316 2.90 3.96 -8.82
CA ALA A 316 2.98 4.59 -7.51
C ALA A 316 2.24 5.94 -7.49
N ASP A 317 2.38 6.75 -8.54
CA ASP A 317 1.65 8.01 -8.67
C ASP A 317 0.13 7.77 -8.83
N PHE A 318 -0.26 6.73 -9.58
CA PHE A 318 -1.66 6.34 -9.73
C PHE A 318 -2.32 5.94 -8.40
N VAL A 319 -1.59 5.24 -7.51
CA VAL A 319 -2.11 4.91 -6.16
C VAL A 319 -2.49 6.19 -5.40
N TRP A 320 -1.67 7.24 -5.48
CA TRP A 320 -1.99 8.53 -4.85
C TRP A 320 -3.18 9.21 -5.51
N PHE A 321 -3.25 9.17 -6.84
CA PHE A 321 -4.39 9.69 -7.60
C PHE A 321 -5.70 9.02 -7.15
N LEU A 322 -5.77 7.70 -7.20
CA LEU A 322 -7.01 6.95 -6.95
C LEU A 322 -7.49 7.14 -5.50
N ILE A 323 -6.60 7.04 -4.51
CA ILE A 323 -6.97 7.28 -3.11
C ILE A 323 -7.45 8.73 -2.89
N SER A 324 -6.85 9.69 -3.59
CA SER A 324 -7.26 11.10 -3.51
C SER A 324 -8.61 11.34 -4.19
N GLU A 325 -8.88 10.68 -5.31
CA GLU A 325 -10.13 10.81 -6.07
C GLU A 325 -11.33 10.27 -5.28
N GLU A 326 -11.15 9.10 -4.68
CA GLU A 326 -12.25 8.39 -4.03
C GLU A 326 -12.60 8.92 -2.65
N ASP A 327 -11.64 9.48 -1.90
CA ASP A 327 -11.92 10.17 -0.63
C ASP A 327 -11.30 11.58 -0.57
N LYS A 328 -12.07 12.54 -1.11
CA LYS A 328 -11.76 13.98 -1.12
C LYS A 328 -11.94 14.67 0.24
N LYS A 329 -12.34 13.95 1.29
CA LYS A 329 -12.51 14.52 2.65
C LYS A 329 -11.22 14.43 3.47
N THR A 330 -10.29 13.53 3.11
CA THR A 330 -9.04 13.35 3.84
C THR A 330 -8.13 14.57 3.73
N PRO A 331 -7.36 14.93 4.79
CA PRO A 331 -6.41 16.04 4.73
C PRO A 331 -5.37 15.93 3.61
N THR A 332 -4.95 14.71 3.25
CA THR A 332 -4.01 14.45 2.15
C THR A 332 -4.66 14.69 0.79
N SER A 333 -5.89 14.20 0.58
CA SER A 333 -6.61 14.44 -0.67
C SER A 333 -6.91 15.92 -0.89
N ILE A 334 -7.31 16.64 0.18
CA ILE A 334 -7.53 18.09 0.09
C ILE A 334 -6.24 18.81 -0.34
N GLU A 335 -5.08 18.40 0.18
CA GLU A 335 -3.79 18.94 -0.27
C GLU A 335 -3.46 18.57 -1.73
N TYR A 336 -3.78 17.34 -2.14
CA TYR A 336 -3.57 16.85 -3.51
C TYR A 336 -4.35 17.72 -4.51
N TRP A 337 -5.66 17.87 -4.32
CA TRP A 337 -6.50 18.62 -5.25
C TRP A 337 -6.27 20.12 -5.16
N PHE A 338 -5.98 20.66 -3.98
CA PHE A 338 -5.60 22.07 -3.84
C PHE A 338 -4.34 22.39 -4.66
N ARG A 339 -3.30 21.55 -4.60
CA ARG A 339 -2.07 21.70 -5.41
C ARG A 339 -2.37 21.67 -6.91
N CYS A 340 -3.32 20.85 -7.34
CA CYS A 340 -3.72 20.79 -8.75
C CYS A 340 -4.49 22.05 -9.16
N MET A 341 -5.37 22.58 -8.29
CA MET A 341 -6.18 23.75 -8.59
C MET A 341 -5.42 25.08 -8.49
N ASP A 342 -4.42 25.16 -7.61
CA ASP A 342 -3.49 26.29 -7.47
C ASP A 342 -2.53 26.28 -8.68
N LEU A 343 -2.87 27.06 -9.70
CA LEU A 343 -2.19 27.07 -10.99
C LEU A 343 -0.86 27.79 -10.91
N ASP A 344 -0.80 28.89 -10.15
CA ASP A 344 0.40 29.70 -9.99
C ASP A 344 1.24 29.34 -8.75
N GLY A 345 0.69 28.55 -7.83
CA GLY A 345 1.39 28.04 -6.65
C GLY A 345 1.53 29.07 -5.53
N ASP A 346 0.70 30.11 -5.51
CA ASP A 346 0.77 31.19 -4.52
C ASP A 346 0.14 30.81 -3.16
N GLY A 347 -0.54 29.67 -3.08
CA GLY A 347 -1.19 29.15 -1.89
C GLY A 347 -2.63 29.63 -1.68
N ALA A 348 -3.27 30.20 -2.70
CA ALA A 348 -4.66 30.64 -2.68
C ALA A 348 -5.36 30.42 -4.03
N LEU A 349 -6.59 29.90 -4.00
CA LEU A 349 -7.42 29.80 -5.20
C LEU A 349 -8.08 31.16 -5.46
N SER A 350 -7.67 31.76 -6.58
CA SER A 350 -8.21 33.00 -7.14
C SER A 350 -9.46 32.73 -7.99
N MET A 351 -10.24 33.78 -8.24
CA MET A 351 -11.44 33.67 -9.09
C MET A 351 -11.11 33.21 -10.50
N PHE A 352 -9.95 33.62 -11.03
CA PHE A 352 -9.48 33.20 -12.35
C PHE A 352 -9.27 31.68 -12.43
N GLU A 353 -8.66 31.09 -11.40
CA GLU A 353 -8.41 29.64 -11.37
C GLU A 353 -9.70 28.85 -11.20
N LEU A 354 -10.63 29.33 -10.37
CA LEU A 354 -11.95 28.71 -10.22
C LEU A 354 -12.74 28.76 -11.53
N GLU A 355 -12.78 29.92 -12.19
CA GLU A 355 -13.44 30.08 -13.50
C GLU A 355 -12.78 29.19 -14.57
N TYR A 356 -11.45 29.06 -14.54
CA TYR A 356 -10.71 28.21 -15.47
C TYR A 356 -11.19 26.75 -15.41
N PHE A 357 -11.36 26.15 -14.22
CA PHE A 357 -11.88 24.79 -14.14
C PHE A 357 -13.38 24.72 -14.42
N TYR A 358 -14.16 25.68 -13.90
CA TYR A 358 -15.61 25.69 -14.05
C TYR A 358 -16.07 25.85 -15.50
N GLU A 359 -15.33 26.58 -16.33
CA GLU A 359 -15.60 26.72 -17.77
C GLU A 359 -15.70 25.36 -18.49
N GLU A 360 -14.87 24.38 -18.12
CA GLU A 360 -14.98 23.03 -18.68
C GLU A 360 -16.18 22.28 -18.12
N GLN A 361 -16.49 22.43 -16.82
CA GLN A 361 -17.69 21.84 -16.22
C GLN A 361 -18.97 22.31 -16.91
N CYS A 362 -19.11 23.61 -17.20
CA CYS A 362 -20.25 24.14 -17.95
C CYS A 362 -20.38 23.46 -19.31
N ARG A 363 -19.29 23.37 -20.09
CA ARG A 363 -19.32 22.70 -21.40
C ARG A 363 -19.70 21.22 -21.32
N ARG A 364 -19.28 20.52 -20.25
CA ARG A 364 -19.61 19.11 -20.01
C ARG A 364 -21.07 18.93 -19.62
N LEU A 365 -21.60 19.77 -18.74
CA LEU A 365 -23.03 19.80 -18.38
C LEU A 365 -23.91 20.10 -19.60
N ASP A 366 -23.53 21.09 -20.42
CA ASP A 366 -24.24 21.43 -21.66
C ASP A 366 -24.28 20.25 -22.63
N SER A 367 -23.20 19.47 -22.72
CA SER A 367 -23.12 18.26 -23.55
C SER A 367 -24.07 17.16 -23.07
N MET A 368 -24.47 17.19 -21.80
CA MET A 368 -25.48 16.32 -21.19
C MET A 368 -26.89 16.93 -21.21
N ALA A 369 -27.08 18.09 -21.85
CA ALA A 369 -28.30 18.88 -21.87
C ALA A 369 -28.79 19.32 -20.47
N ILE A 370 -27.85 19.55 -19.55
CA ILE A 370 -28.09 20.10 -18.21
C ILE A 370 -27.63 21.55 -18.22
N GLU A 371 -28.52 22.48 -17.88
CA GLU A 371 -28.16 23.90 -17.78
C GLU A 371 -27.26 24.13 -16.57
N ALA A 372 -26.02 24.54 -16.82
CA ALA A 372 -25.07 24.87 -15.76
C ALA A 372 -25.44 26.21 -15.10
N LEU A 373 -25.20 26.31 -13.79
CA LEU A 373 -25.36 27.56 -13.07
C LEU A 373 -24.31 28.59 -13.56
N PRO A 374 -24.65 29.88 -13.72
CA PRO A 374 -23.66 30.90 -14.04
C PRO A 374 -22.54 30.94 -13.00
N PHE A 375 -21.30 31.23 -13.44
CA PHE A 375 -20.13 31.21 -12.57
C PHE A 375 -20.27 32.13 -11.34
N GLU A 376 -20.87 33.31 -11.48
CA GLU A 376 -21.08 34.25 -10.37
C GLU A 376 -21.96 33.64 -9.26
N ASP A 377 -23.02 32.92 -9.64
CA ASP A 377 -23.94 32.27 -8.71
C ASP A 377 -23.28 31.04 -8.07
N CYS A 378 -22.57 30.23 -8.86
CA CYS A 378 -21.78 29.09 -8.37
C CYS A 378 -20.72 29.56 -7.35
N LEU A 379 -20.00 30.63 -7.67
CA LEU A 379 -18.99 31.21 -6.80
C LEU A 379 -19.60 31.67 -5.47
N CYS A 380 -20.77 32.32 -5.49
CA CYS A 380 -21.47 32.69 -4.26
C CYS A 380 -21.78 31.47 -3.38
N GLN A 381 -22.30 30.39 -3.98
CA GLN A 381 -22.57 29.14 -3.25
C GLN A 381 -21.29 28.53 -2.67
N MET A 382 -20.21 28.50 -3.44
CA MET A 382 -18.92 27.95 -2.99
C MET A 382 -18.29 28.80 -1.87
N LEU A 383 -18.43 30.13 -1.92
CA LEU A 383 -17.97 31.01 -0.84
C LEU A 383 -18.79 30.81 0.44
N ASP A 384 -20.10 30.60 0.33
CA ASP A 384 -20.96 30.28 1.48
C ASP A 384 -20.68 28.90 2.07
N LEU A 385 -20.31 27.93 1.22
CA LEU A 385 -19.90 26.59 1.63
C LEU A 385 -18.55 26.59 2.34
N VAL A 386 -17.54 27.27 1.77
CA VAL A 386 -16.16 27.27 2.29
C VAL A 386 -15.98 28.25 3.44
N LYS A 387 -16.65 29.41 3.40
CA LYS A 387 -16.52 30.53 4.34
C LYS A 387 -15.05 30.94 4.58
N PRO A 388 -14.35 31.40 3.53
CA PRO A 388 -12.93 31.71 3.63
C PRO A 388 -12.66 32.82 4.65
N GLN A 389 -11.50 32.76 5.32
CA GLN A 389 -11.13 33.77 6.32
C GLN A 389 -10.91 35.16 5.73
N ASN A 390 -10.48 35.23 4.47
CA ASN A 390 -10.22 36.48 3.77
C ASN A 390 -11.06 36.52 2.49
N GLU A 391 -11.71 37.65 2.23
CA GLU A 391 -12.51 37.83 1.03
C GLU A 391 -11.65 37.71 -0.24
N GLY A 392 -12.23 37.13 -1.30
CA GLY A 392 -11.62 37.04 -2.62
C GLY A 392 -10.55 35.96 -2.80
N LYS A 393 -10.23 35.16 -1.78
CA LYS A 393 -9.27 34.06 -1.89
C LYS A 393 -9.66 32.86 -1.02
N ILE A 394 -9.53 31.66 -1.57
CA ILE A 394 -9.77 30.41 -0.85
C ILE A 394 -8.44 29.72 -0.59
N THR A 395 -8.06 29.54 0.68
CA THR A 395 -6.80 28.87 1.03
C THR A 395 -7.01 27.38 1.35
N LEU A 396 -5.92 26.62 1.33
CA LEU A 396 -5.91 25.23 1.79
C LEU A 396 -6.46 25.07 3.22
N HIS A 397 -6.19 26.05 4.09
CA HIS A 397 -6.71 26.04 5.46
C HIS A 397 -8.24 26.14 5.49
N ASP A 398 -8.83 26.97 4.62
CA ASP A 398 -10.28 27.17 4.54
C ASP A 398 -10.97 25.86 4.13
N LEU A 399 -10.47 25.19 3.08
CA LEU A 399 -11.03 23.91 2.62
C LEU A 399 -10.93 22.80 3.67
N LYS A 400 -9.82 22.73 4.42
CA LYS A 400 -9.70 21.77 5.54
C LYS A 400 -10.65 22.08 6.71
N SER A 401 -11.02 23.36 6.85
CA SER A 401 -11.85 23.84 7.95
C SER A 401 -13.34 23.67 7.66
N CYS A 402 -13.78 23.83 6.40
CA CYS A 402 -15.20 23.78 6.04
C CYS A 402 -15.84 22.38 6.11
N LYS A 403 -15.03 21.31 6.08
CA LYS A 403 -15.46 19.89 6.10
C LYS A 403 -16.30 19.43 4.90
N LEU A 404 -16.49 20.30 3.92
CA LEU A 404 -17.23 20.06 2.67
C LEU A 404 -16.33 20.24 1.43
N ALA A 405 -15.01 20.09 1.60
CA ALA A 405 -14.05 20.26 0.50
C ALA A 405 -14.30 19.29 -0.66
N ASN A 406 -14.82 18.09 -0.39
CA ASN A 406 -15.20 17.12 -1.43
C ASN A 406 -16.27 17.70 -2.37
N VAL A 407 -17.31 18.34 -1.83
CA VAL A 407 -18.37 18.98 -2.64
C VAL A 407 -17.77 20.10 -3.47
N PHE A 408 -16.96 20.96 -2.85
CA PHE A 408 -16.24 22.04 -3.55
C PHE A 408 -15.43 21.51 -4.73
N PHE A 409 -14.62 20.48 -4.52
CA PHE A 409 -13.79 19.90 -5.58
C PHE A 409 -14.64 19.27 -6.70
N ASP A 410 -15.65 18.48 -6.35
CA ASP A 410 -16.49 17.82 -7.35
C ASP A 410 -17.21 18.85 -8.24
N THR A 411 -17.71 19.97 -7.68
CA THR A 411 -18.29 21.09 -8.45
C THR A 411 -17.37 21.61 -9.55
N PHE A 412 -16.07 21.73 -9.28
CA PHE A 412 -15.12 22.32 -10.23
C PHE A 412 -14.54 21.34 -11.24
N PHE A 413 -14.52 20.02 -10.99
CA PHE A 413 -13.86 19.10 -11.93
C PHE A 413 -14.38 17.67 -12.02
N ASN A 414 -15.28 17.19 -11.15
CA ASN A 414 -15.83 15.84 -11.24
C ASN A 414 -17.33 15.88 -11.55
N ILE A 415 -17.70 15.53 -12.78
CA ILE A 415 -19.09 15.66 -13.25
C ILE A 415 -20.03 14.65 -12.59
N GLU A 416 -19.56 13.42 -12.39
CA GLU A 416 -20.39 12.33 -11.87
C GLU A 416 -20.71 12.57 -10.39
N LYS A 417 -19.67 12.80 -9.58
CA LYS A 417 -19.82 13.07 -8.15
C LYS A 417 -20.57 14.40 -7.89
N TYR A 418 -20.41 15.40 -8.76
CA TYR A 418 -21.21 16.63 -8.71
C TYR A 418 -22.72 16.34 -8.87
N LEU A 419 -23.11 15.61 -9.91
CA LEU A 419 -24.52 15.27 -10.15
C LEU A 419 -25.12 14.42 -9.04
N ASP A 420 -24.31 13.55 -8.44
CA ASP A 420 -24.67 12.76 -7.27
C ASP A 420 -24.99 13.63 -6.04
N HIS A 421 -24.20 14.68 -5.77
CA HIS A 421 -24.48 15.61 -4.68
C HIS A 421 -25.76 16.38 -4.92
N GLU A 422 -25.98 16.90 -6.13
CA GLU A 422 -27.21 17.62 -6.50
C GLU A 422 -28.47 16.77 -6.29
N GLN A 423 -28.41 15.48 -6.64
CA GLN A 423 -29.52 14.55 -6.41
C GLN A 423 -29.73 14.23 -4.91
N ARG A 424 -28.64 14.05 -4.16
CA ARG A 424 -28.70 13.78 -2.72
C ARG A 424 -29.22 14.98 -1.94
N GLU A 425 -28.84 16.20 -2.28
CA GLU A 425 -29.38 17.41 -1.65
C GLU A 425 -30.89 17.48 -1.83
N GLN A 426 -31.40 17.26 -3.05
CA GLN A 426 -32.83 17.20 -3.33
C GLN A 426 -33.56 16.08 -2.56
N ALA A 427 -32.92 14.92 -2.38
CA ALA A 427 -33.48 13.78 -1.67
C ALA A 427 -33.40 13.92 -0.14
N SER A 428 -32.36 14.56 0.39
CA SER A 428 -32.14 14.77 1.83
C SER A 428 -33.17 15.72 2.44
N LEU A 429 -33.69 16.67 1.64
CA LEU A 429 -34.86 17.49 1.99
C LEU A 429 -36.13 16.66 2.24
N LEU A 430 -36.14 15.36 1.87
CA LEU A 430 -37.29 14.47 1.97
C LEU A 430 -37.13 13.35 3.01
N ARG A 431 -35.91 13.10 3.55
CA ARG A 431 -35.67 12.00 4.50
C ARG A 431 -34.55 12.31 5.49
N GLU A 432 -34.94 12.56 6.73
CA GLU A 432 -34.06 12.43 7.90
C GLU A 432 -34.08 10.97 8.37
N SER A 433 -32.99 10.23 8.20
CA SER A 433 -32.83 8.94 8.86
C SER A 433 -31.36 8.76 9.25
N GLU A 434 -31.13 8.86 10.57
CA GLU A 434 -29.85 8.66 11.24
C GLU A 434 -29.46 7.17 11.21
N SER A 435 -28.27 6.87 10.70
CA SER A 435 -27.64 5.56 10.81
C SER A 435 -26.63 5.60 11.97
N GLU A 436 -26.97 5.03 13.12
CA GLU A 436 -26.09 4.94 14.30
C GLU A 436 -25.06 3.81 14.15
N GLY A 437 -24.12 3.98 13.22
CA GLY A 437 -22.92 3.14 13.10
C GLY A 437 -21.67 4.02 12.91
N PRO A 438 -20.46 3.51 13.20
CA PRO A 438 -19.24 4.17 12.76
C PRO A 438 -19.27 4.23 11.23
N GLU A 439 -19.40 5.42 10.66
CA GLU A 439 -19.37 5.58 9.22
C GLU A 439 -17.98 5.17 8.70
N LEU A 440 -17.95 4.16 7.83
CA LEU A 440 -16.76 3.82 7.05
C LEU A 440 -16.33 5.05 6.24
N SER A 441 -15.02 5.19 6.02
CA SER A 441 -14.51 6.22 5.11
C SER A 441 -15.02 5.99 3.69
N ASP A 442 -15.04 7.04 2.87
CA ASP A 442 -15.51 6.92 1.49
C ASP A 442 -14.62 5.96 0.70
N TRP A 443 -13.30 5.96 0.96
CA TRP A 443 -12.34 4.99 0.43
C TRP A 443 -12.68 3.55 0.82
N GLU A 444 -12.98 3.28 2.10
CA GLU A 444 -13.29 1.92 2.56
C GLU A 444 -14.60 1.40 1.96
N LYS A 445 -15.60 2.26 1.78
CA LYS A 445 -16.86 1.90 1.09
C LYS A 445 -16.59 1.55 -0.37
N TYR A 446 -15.90 2.45 -1.08
CA TYR A 446 -15.53 2.25 -2.48
C TYR A 446 -14.74 0.95 -2.67
N ALA A 447 -13.68 0.73 -1.89
CA ALA A 447 -12.85 -0.45 -2.03
C ALA A 447 -13.62 -1.74 -1.72
N ALA A 448 -14.53 -1.74 -0.73
CA ALA A 448 -15.35 -2.91 -0.43
C ALA A 448 -16.35 -3.21 -1.56
N GLU A 449 -17.02 -2.18 -2.10
CA GLU A 449 -17.99 -2.30 -3.19
C GLU A 449 -17.33 -2.78 -4.49
N GLU A 450 -16.22 -2.15 -4.90
CA GLU A 450 -15.49 -2.52 -6.10
C GLU A 450 -14.86 -3.91 -6.00
N TYR A 451 -14.35 -4.29 -4.82
CA TYR A 451 -13.85 -5.65 -4.63
C TYR A 451 -14.97 -6.68 -4.80
N ASP A 452 -16.15 -6.44 -4.21
CA ASP A 452 -17.29 -7.33 -4.33
C ASP A 452 -17.75 -7.47 -5.81
N ILE A 453 -17.70 -6.38 -6.59
CA ILE A 453 -17.97 -6.38 -8.04
C ILE A 453 -16.93 -7.22 -8.80
N LEU A 454 -15.64 -6.95 -8.60
CA LEU A 454 -14.55 -7.65 -9.29
C LEU A 454 -14.58 -9.16 -9.04
N VAL A 455 -14.84 -9.57 -7.80
CA VAL A 455 -14.99 -10.98 -7.44
C VAL A 455 -16.22 -11.60 -8.11
N ALA A 456 -17.34 -10.87 -8.19
CA ALA A 456 -18.54 -11.35 -8.85
C ALA A 456 -18.36 -11.50 -10.37
N GLU A 457 -17.63 -10.58 -11.01
CA GLU A 457 -17.32 -10.64 -12.45
C GLU A 457 -16.42 -11.83 -12.79
N GLU A 458 -15.40 -12.09 -11.97
CA GLU A 458 -14.52 -13.25 -12.14
C GLU A 458 -15.29 -14.57 -11.97
N ALA A 459 -16.20 -14.64 -10.98
CA ALA A 459 -17.05 -15.82 -10.76
C ALA A 459 -18.10 -16.04 -11.86
N ALA A 460 -18.57 -14.97 -12.51
CA ALA A 460 -19.48 -15.05 -13.65
C ALA A 460 -18.75 -15.39 -14.98
N GLY A 461 -17.43 -15.19 -15.01
CA GLY A 461 -16.55 -15.41 -16.16
C GLY A 461 -16.14 -16.86 -16.40
N GLU A 462 -16.41 -17.80 -15.48
CA GLU A 462 -16.26 -19.23 -15.73
C GLU A 462 -17.53 -19.78 -16.41
N PRO A 463 -17.50 -20.10 -17.72
CA PRO A 463 -18.60 -20.82 -18.33
C PRO A 463 -18.63 -22.20 -17.70
N TRP A 464 -19.76 -22.53 -17.08
CA TRP A 464 -20.12 -23.91 -16.80
C TRP A 464 -20.26 -24.63 -18.16
N GLU A 465 -19.16 -25.14 -18.71
CA GLU A 465 -19.22 -26.26 -19.65
C GLU A 465 -19.62 -27.51 -18.85
N ASP A 466 -20.89 -27.58 -18.45
CA ASP A 466 -21.51 -28.86 -18.19
C ASP A 466 -22.33 -29.21 -19.43
N GLY A 467 -21.82 -30.20 -20.16
CA GLY A 467 -22.31 -30.61 -21.46
C GLY A 467 -23.77 -31.06 -21.41
N TYR A 468 -24.65 -30.26 -21.97
CA TYR A 468 -25.83 -30.75 -22.69
C TYR A 468 -26.26 -29.71 -23.73
N GLU A 469 -25.88 -29.93 -25.00
CA GLU A 469 -26.63 -29.37 -26.11
C GLU A 469 -28.06 -29.91 -26.05
N ALA A 470 -29.02 -29.05 -25.73
CA ALA A 470 -30.42 -29.27 -26.06
C ALA A 470 -30.83 -28.16 -27.03
N GLU A 471 -30.85 -28.50 -28.32
CA GLU A 471 -31.37 -27.70 -29.42
C GLU A 471 -32.73 -27.09 -29.08
N LEU A 472 -32.88 -25.75 -29.10
CA LEU A 472 -34.18 -25.10 -29.20
C LEU A 472 -34.15 -23.81 -30.08
N SER A 473 -34.73 -23.96 -31.27
CA SER A 473 -35.58 -23.07 -32.10
C SER A 473 -35.26 -21.55 -32.34
N PRO A 474 -35.44 -21.01 -33.57
CA PRO A 474 -34.85 -19.73 -34.02
C PRO A 474 -35.56 -18.42 -33.58
N VAL A 475 -36.24 -18.36 -32.42
CA VAL A 475 -37.13 -17.21 -32.11
C VAL A 475 -36.63 -16.29 -30.99
N GLU A 476 -35.50 -16.58 -30.32
CA GLU A 476 -34.98 -15.71 -29.24
C GLU A 476 -33.94 -14.66 -29.68
N HIS A 477 -33.54 -14.66 -30.95
CA HIS A 477 -32.52 -13.74 -31.50
C HIS A 477 -32.93 -12.26 -31.63
N LYS A 478 -34.13 -11.86 -31.19
CA LYS A 478 -34.62 -10.47 -31.31
C LYS A 478 -34.81 -9.73 -29.98
N LEU A 479 -34.55 -10.37 -28.84
CA LEU A 479 -34.57 -9.70 -27.52
C LEU A 479 -33.17 -9.55 -26.89
N SER A 480 -32.15 -10.20 -27.44
CA SER A 480 -30.74 -10.07 -27.03
C SER A 480 -30.02 -8.84 -27.62
N ALA A 481 -30.63 -8.14 -28.58
CA ALA A 481 -30.04 -6.96 -29.24
C ALA A 481 -30.20 -5.63 -28.47
N ARG A 482 -30.50 -5.68 -27.16
CA ARG A 482 -30.66 -4.50 -26.29
C ARG A 482 -29.96 -4.64 -24.92
N ARG A 483 -28.90 -5.45 -24.84
CA ARG A 483 -27.93 -5.39 -23.73
C ARG A 483 -26.71 -4.56 -24.17
N SER A 484 -26.21 -3.75 -23.24
CA SER A 484 -25.07 -2.83 -23.41
C SER A 484 -23.82 -3.52 -24.01
N PRO A 485 -22.91 -2.78 -24.68
CA PRO A 485 -21.75 -3.37 -25.36
C PRO A 485 -20.67 -3.96 -24.43
N LEU A 486 -20.88 -3.97 -23.11
CA LEU A 486 -19.89 -4.38 -22.11
C LEU A 486 -19.64 -5.90 -22.06
N ALA A 487 -20.45 -6.72 -22.73
CA ALA A 487 -20.35 -8.19 -22.65
C ALA A 487 -19.53 -8.86 -23.78
N GLN A 488 -18.73 -8.11 -24.55
CA GLN A 488 -17.88 -8.68 -25.58
C GLN A 488 -16.49 -8.05 -25.56
N ARG A 489 -15.59 -8.57 -24.72
CA ARG A 489 -14.14 -8.42 -24.94
C ARG A 489 -13.43 -9.78 -24.82
N PRO A 490 -12.40 -10.03 -25.63
CA PRO A 490 -11.74 -11.33 -25.70
C PRO A 490 -10.86 -11.57 -24.47
N PHE A 491 -10.76 -12.85 -24.12
CA PHE A 491 -9.92 -13.44 -23.08
C PHE A 491 -8.46 -12.98 -23.10
N PHE A 492 -7.84 -13.00 -21.92
CA PHE A 492 -6.39 -12.88 -21.67
C PHE A 492 -5.57 -13.61 -22.74
N GLU A 493 -4.92 -12.86 -23.62
CA GLU A 493 -3.94 -13.39 -24.57
C GLU A 493 -2.65 -12.56 -24.48
N ALA A 494 -1.56 -13.20 -24.04
CA ALA A 494 -0.26 -12.56 -23.84
C ALA A 494 0.60 -12.59 -25.11
N PRO A 495 1.32 -11.51 -25.47
CA PRO A 495 2.38 -11.56 -26.47
C PRO A 495 3.69 -12.16 -25.91
N SER A 496 4.51 -12.69 -26.83
CA SER A 496 5.71 -13.47 -26.55
C SER A 496 6.91 -12.66 -26.02
N ALA A 497 7.72 -13.35 -25.20
CA ALA A 497 8.92 -12.89 -24.51
C ALA A 497 9.95 -12.12 -25.36
N LEU A 498 10.31 -10.92 -24.87
CA LEU A 498 11.55 -10.13 -25.09
C LEU A 498 11.55 -9.10 -23.94
N GLY A 499 12.58 -8.76 -23.19
CA GLY A 499 14.02 -8.98 -23.17
C GLY A 499 14.54 -8.17 -21.96
N SER A 500 15.60 -8.61 -21.30
CA SER A 500 16.18 -7.95 -20.12
C SER A 500 16.41 -6.45 -20.36
N VAL A 501 15.72 -5.58 -19.63
CA VAL A 501 16.01 -4.15 -19.57
C VAL A 501 16.39 -3.80 -18.13
N ASP A 502 17.59 -3.25 -17.96
CA ASP A 502 18.21 -2.88 -16.69
C ASP A 502 17.36 -1.87 -15.91
N LEU A 503 17.10 -2.20 -14.64
CA LEU A 503 16.45 -1.34 -13.66
C LEU A 503 17.43 -0.29 -13.12
N TYR A 504 17.10 0.99 -13.33
CA TYR A 504 17.41 2.16 -12.51
C TYR A 504 18.88 2.42 -12.11
N ASP A 505 19.61 3.13 -12.98
CA ASP A 505 20.71 3.99 -12.54
C ASP A 505 20.15 5.34 -12.06
N TYR A 506 20.23 5.57 -10.75
CA TYR A 506 20.05 6.88 -10.13
C TYR A 506 21.42 7.57 -10.11
N GLU A 507 21.66 8.52 -11.01
CA GLU A 507 22.78 9.45 -10.83
C GLU A 507 22.44 10.43 -9.71
N CYS A 508 23.18 10.32 -8.61
CA CYS A 508 23.18 11.32 -7.55
C CYS A 508 23.89 12.58 -8.07
N GLY A 509 23.12 13.60 -8.45
CA GLY A 509 23.66 14.92 -8.77
C GLY A 509 24.02 15.66 -7.49
N ASP A 510 25.32 15.77 -7.21
CA ASP A 510 25.90 16.77 -6.31
C ASP A 510 25.69 18.17 -6.93
N ASP A 511 24.75 18.94 -6.40
CA ASP A 511 24.70 20.40 -6.62
C ASP A 511 25.17 21.10 -5.34
N ASP A 512 26.48 21.11 -5.14
CA ASP A 512 27.16 22.14 -4.37
C ASP A 512 27.31 23.38 -5.27
N LEU A 513 26.49 24.41 -5.04
CA LEU A 513 26.81 25.77 -5.47
C LEU A 513 26.73 26.76 -4.29
N PRO A 514 27.73 27.66 -4.14
CA PRO A 514 27.91 28.53 -2.99
C PRO A 514 26.98 29.75 -3.05
N PRO A 515 26.83 30.52 -1.95
CA PRO A 515 25.81 31.56 -1.88
C PRO A 515 26.20 32.78 -2.72
N SER A 516 25.21 33.35 -3.42
CA SER A 516 25.18 34.74 -3.87
C SER A 516 23.74 35.21 -3.97
#